data_AF-I7C753-F1
#
_entry.id   AF-I7C753-F1
#
_cell.length_a   1.000
_cell.length_b   1.000
_cell.length_c   1.000
_cell.angle_alpha   90.00
_cell.angle_beta   90.00
_cell.angle_gamma   90.00
#
_symmetry.space_group_name_H-M   'P 1'
#
loop_
_entity.id
_entity.type
_entity.pdbx_description
1 polymer ?
#
loop_
_entity_poly.entity_id
_entity_poly.type
_entity_poly.pdbx_seq_one_letter_code
_entity_poly.pdbx_strand_id
1 'polypeptide(L)'
;MISFFKPLTCAFLGFWSTTGIVYGGYRVASGGGHPTYHLGNKYCLKSASNVCIIFGKYGDGFRTPGVWVDPGTAQATQGIETETHLQYHDIKGVVPKLFAEYSGLESFTKKKIKEYQDKGCKYEDKQEQKEGSGFNLYHVMTCTVGSP
;
A
#
# COMPACT_ATOMS: atom_id res chain seq x y z
N MET A 1 -20.41 -37.41 -44.07
CA MET A 1 -20.93 -36.06 -44.36
C MET A 1 -22.29 -35.94 -43.70
N ILE A 2 -22.44 -35.05 -42.72
CA ILE A 2 -23.66 -34.30 -42.36
C ILE A 2 -23.15 -33.14 -41.48
N SER A 3 -23.29 -31.93 -42.02
CA SER A 3 -23.13 -30.63 -41.36
C SER A 3 -24.43 -30.23 -40.66
N PHE A 4 -24.40 -29.09 -39.95
CA PHE A 4 -25.51 -28.26 -39.47
C PHE A 4 -26.00 -28.58 -38.03
N PHE A 5 -26.30 -27.66 -37.11
CA PHE A 5 -26.37 -26.19 -37.07
C PHE A 5 -26.18 -25.77 -35.58
N LYS A 6 -25.46 -24.68 -35.29
CA LYS A 6 -25.53 -23.98 -33.99
C LYS A 6 -26.79 -23.11 -33.94
N PRO A 7 -27.42 -22.93 -32.76
CA PRO A 7 -28.18 -21.71 -32.49
C PRO A 7 -27.53 -20.89 -31.36
N LEU A 8 -27.29 -19.61 -31.67
CA LEU A 8 -27.20 -18.52 -30.68
C LEU A 8 -28.56 -18.39 -29.97
N THR A 9 -28.55 -18.32 -28.65
CA THR A 9 -29.68 -17.80 -27.86
C THR A 9 -29.18 -16.68 -26.95
N CYS A 10 -29.39 -15.45 -27.42
CA CYS A 10 -29.54 -14.30 -26.55
C CYS A 10 -30.92 -14.35 -25.90
N ALA A 11 -30.98 -14.37 -24.58
CA ALA A 11 -32.17 -13.94 -23.85
C ALA A 11 -31.72 -13.29 -22.53
N PHE A 12 -31.73 -11.96 -22.54
CA PHE A 12 -31.78 -11.10 -21.36
C PHE A 12 -33.12 -11.28 -20.63
N LEU A 13 -33.19 -10.68 -19.43
CA LEU A 13 -34.33 -10.55 -18.49
C LEU A 13 -34.36 -11.71 -17.46
N GLY A 14 -34.15 -11.52 -16.16
CA GLY A 14 -34.27 -10.34 -15.33
C GLY A 14 -35.14 -10.69 -14.11
N PHE A 15 -34.62 -10.36 -12.93
CA PHE A 15 -35.37 -10.13 -11.68
C PHE A 15 -35.70 -11.31 -10.73
N TRP A 16 -34.95 -11.29 -9.61
CA TRP A 16 -35.28 -11.59 -8.21
C TRP A 16 -36.58 -12.29 -7.83
N SER A 17 -36.45 -13.37 -7.04
CA SER A 17 -37.05 -13.44 -5.69
C SER A 17 -36.69 -14.76 -5.00
N THR A 18 -35.77 -14.70 -4.02
CA THR A 18 -35.88 -15.59 -2.85
C THR A 18 -35.59 -14.78 -1.60
N THR A 19 -36.70 -14.47 -0.94
CA THR A 19 -36.86 -14.13 0.47
C THR A 19 -36.01 -15.01 1.39
N GLY A 20 -35.41 -14.37 2.40
CA GLY A 20 -34.67 -15.02 3.48
C GLY A 20 -34.14 -13.99 4.47
N ILE A 21 -35.03 -13.36 5.24
CA ILE A 21 -34.73 -12.66 6.51
C ILE A 21 -35.22 -13.63 7.61
N VAL A 22 -34.67 -13.81 8.81
CA VAL A 22 -33.91 -13.02 9.79
C VAL A 22 -33.34 -14.09 10.78
N TYR A 23 -32.14 -14.04 11.34
CA TYR A 23 -31.87 -13.53 12.70
C TYR A 23 -30.42 -13.79 13.09
N GLY A 24 -29.79 -12.78 13.70
CA GLY A 24 -28.75 -13.00 14.71
C GLY A 24 -27.35 -13.31 14.19
N GLY A 25 -26.74 -12.38 13.47
CA GLY A 25 -25.30 -12.39 13.24
C GLY A 25 -24.87 -11.00 12.88
N TYR A 26 -24.12 -10.36 13.77
CA TYR A 26 -23.45 -9.09 13.51
C TYR A 26 -22.88 -9.11 12.09
N ARG A 27 -23.45 -8.30 11.19
CA ARG A 27 -22.74 -7.89 9.98
C ARG A 27 -21.57 -7.06 10.47
N VAL A 28 -20.46 -7.73 10.78
CA VAL A 28 -19.15 -7.16 10.56
C VAL A 28 -19.22 -6.70 9.12
N ALA A 29 -19.24 -5.39 8.91
CA ALA A 29 -19.10 -4.84 7.59
C ALA A 29 -17.75 -5.37 7.08
N SER A 30 -17.79 -6.49 6.38
CA SER A 30 -16.83 -6.85 5.36
C SER A 30 -16.97 -5.76 4.31
N GLY A 31 -16.41 -4.59 4.62
CA GLY A 31 -16.11 -3.54 3.67
C GLY A 31 -15.07 -4.11 2.73
N GLY A 32 -15.54 -4.95 1.81
CA GLY A 32 -14.86 -5.30 0.57
C GLY A 32 -14.80 -4.07 -0.31
N GLY A 33 -14.06 -3.06 0.14
CA GLY A 33 -13.38 -2.15 -0.76
C GLY A 33 -12.05 -2.81 -1.08
N HIS A 34 -11.89 -3.33 -2.30
CA HIS A 34 -10.54 -3.57 -2.80
C HIS A 34 -9.71 -2.30 -2.56
N PRO A 35 -8.49 -2.39 -1.99
CA PRO A 35 -7.70 -1.19 -1.79
C PRO A 35 -7.36 -0.56 -3.15
N THR A 36 -7.83 0.67 -3.36
CA THR A 36 -7.44 1.62 -4.42
C THR A 36 -6.03 2.21 -4.18
N TYR A 37 -5.21 1.54 -3.36
CA TYR A 37 -3.86 1.97 -3.04
C TYR A 37 -2.87 1.29 -3.98
N HIS A 38 -1.92 2.07 -4.49
CA HIS A 38 -0.98 1.62 -5.51
C HIS A 38 0.45 1.98 -5.13
N LEU A 39 1.39 1.15 -5.59
CA LEU A 39 2.81 1.53 -5.60
C LEU A 39 2.99 2.75 -6.53
N GLY A 40 4.01 3.56 -6.24
CA GLY A 40 4.28 4.82 -6.93
C GLY A 40 3.58 6.03 -6.35
N ASN A 41 2.84 5.88 -5.24
CA ASN A 41 2.05 6.94 -4.62
C ASN A 41 2.46 7.20 -3.17
N LYS A 42 2.17 8.42 -2.71
CA LYS A 42 2.19 8.79 -1.30
C LYS A 42 0.81 9.22 -0.83
N TYR A 43 0.53 9.01 0.45
CA TYR A 43 -0.71 9.38 1.10
C TYR A 43 -0.36 10.16 2.36
N CYS A 44 -0.86 11.39 2.47
CA CYS A 44 -0.45 12.33 3.51
C CYS A 44 -1.64 12.76 4.36
N LEU A 45 -1.40 13.10 5.63
CA LEU A 45 -2.48 13.60 6.48
C LEU A 45 -3.10 14.86 5.87
N LYS A 46 -4.43 14.93 5.84
CA LYS A 46 -5.15 16.11 5.33
C LYS A 46 -4.84 17.37 6.14
N SER A 47 -4.59 17.20 7.43
CA SER A 47 -4.22 18.27 8.36
C SER A 47 -2.73 18.63 8.36
N ALA A 48 -1.86 17.78 7.78
CA ALA A 48 -0.41 17.98 7.72
C ALA A 48 0.16 17.33 6.45
N SER A 49 0.24 18.10 5.37
CA SER A 49 0.61 17.61 4.03
C SER A 49 2.04 17.10 3.89
N ASN A 50 2.89 17.40 4.88
CA ASN A 50 4.26 16.92 5.03
C ASN A 50 4.37 15.59 5.79
N VAL A 51 3.28 15.08 6.37
CA VAL A 51 3.27 13.78 7.08
C VAL A 51 2.67 12.73 6.17
N CYS A 52 3.47 11.82 5.65
CA CYS A 52 3.07 10.90 4.59
C CYS A 52 3.53 9.46 4.81
N ILE A 53 2.77 8.52 4.28
CA ILE A 53 3.25 7.17 3.97
C ILE A 53 3.44 7.04 2.46
N ILE A 54 4.60 6.55 2.05
CA ILE A 54 5.03 6.41 0.67
C ILE A 54 5.09 4.93 0.32
N PHE A 55 4.61 4.57 -0.87
CA PHE A 55 4.65 3.20 -1.39
C PHE A 55 5.36 3.17 -2.74
N GLY A 56 6.42 2.39 -2.84
CA GLY A 56 7.28 2.34 -4.00
C GLY A 56 7.97 3.64 -4.44
N LYS A 57 8.45 3.63 -5.69
CA LYS A 57 9.25 4.72 -6.25
C LYS A 57 8.45 6.02 -6.26
N TYR A 58 8.97 7.08 -5.65
CA TYR A 58 8.29 8.37 -5.58
C TYR A 58 9.29 9.52 -5.63
N GLY A 59 9.24 10.34 -6.68
CA GLY A 59 10.25 11.38 -6.89
C GLY A 59 11.69 10.84 -6.90
N ASP A 60 12.66 11.71 -6.62
CA ASP A 60 14.09 11.35 -6.66
C ASP A 60 14.60 10.70 -5.36
N GLY A 61 13.84 10.86 -4.27
CA GLY A 61 14.20 10.41 -2.93
C GLY A 61 13.91 8.93 -2.66
N PHE A 62 13.05 8.26 -3.44
CA PHE A 62 12.69 6.85 -3.23
C PHE A 62 12.89 6.07 -4.52
N ARG A 63 14.03 5.37 -4.64
CA ARG A 63 14.48 4.81 -5.93
C ARG A 63 14.02 3.39 -6.21
N THR A 64 13.55 2.66 -5.21
CA THR A 64 13.09 1.28 -5.33
C THR A 64 11.65 1.13 -4.83
N PRO A 65 10.98 -0.02 -5.05
CA PRO A 65 9.82 -0.42 -4.27
C PRO A 65 10.10 -0.38 -2.75
N GLY A 66 9.07 -0.24 -1.91
CA GLY A 66 9.19 -0.21 -0.44
C GLY A 66 8.00 0.48 0.23
N VAL A 67 8.02 0.51 1.56
CA VAL A 67 7.10 1.27 2.41
C VAL A 67 7.93 2.20 3.29
N TRP A 68 7.66 3.50 3.21
CA TRP A 68 8.36 4.50 4.03
C TRP A 68 7.37 5.47 4.67
N VAL A 69 7.72 5.98 5.85
CA VAL A 69 6.93 6.97 6.58
C VAL A 69 7.76 8.23 6.79
N ASP A 70 7.27 9.33 6.25
CA ASP A 70 7.75 10.68 6.51
C ASP A 70 6.91 11.29 7.64
N PRO A 71 7.47 11.48 8.85
CA PRO A 71 6.75 12.07 9.98
C PRO A 71 6.59 13.60 9.86
N GLY A 72 7.05 14.22 8.76
CA GLY A 72 6.93 15.65 8.50
C GLY A 72 7.82 16.53 9.37
N THR A 73 8.78 15.96 10.07
CA THR A 73 9.76 16.69 10.89
C THR A 73 11.14 16.60 10.25
N ALA A 74 12.15 17.25 10.84
CA ALA A 74 13.54 17.05 10.43
C ALA A 74 14.06 15.61 10.64
N GLN A 75 13.23 14.72 11.20
CA GLN A 75 13.53 13.29 11.30
C GLN A 75 13.55 12.69 9.89
N ALA A 76 14.62 11.96 9.59
CA ALA A 76 14.73 11.27 8.32
C ALA A 76 13.56 10.29 8.15
N THR A 77 13.02 10.24 6.93
CA THR A 77 12.02 9.25 6.51
C THR A 77 12.40 7.85 6.96
N GLN A 78 11.46 7.10 7.53
CA GLN A 78 11.70 5.76 8.07
C GLN A 78 11.25 4.66 7.12
N GLY A 79 12.15 3.72 6.82
CA GLY A 79 11.82 2.47 6.14
C GLY A 79 11.09 1.49 7.06
N ILE A 80 9.96 0.96 6.59
CA ILE A 80 9.12 0.05 7.38
C ILE A 80 9.44 -1.40 6.97
N GLU A 81 10.45 -1.97 7.62
CA GLU A 81 10.88 -3.35 7.40
C GLU A 81 9.91 -4.37 8.00
N THR A 82 9.31 -4.05 9.15
CA THR A 82 8.45 -4.97 9.90
C THR A 82 7.20 -4.28 10.43
N GLU A 83 6.16 -5.04 10.76
CA GLU A 83 4.93 -4.45 11.34
C GLU A 83 5.18 -3.74 12.67
N THR A 84 6.19 -4.15 13.45
CA THR A 84 6.55 -3.50 14.71
C THR A 84 7.16 -2.11 14.49
N HIS A 85 7.77 -1.84 13.33
CA HIS A 85 8.26 -0.50 12.99
C HIS A 85 7.14 0.53 12.96
N LEU A 86 5.90 0.14 12.62
CA LEU A 86 4.73 1.03 12.65
C LEU A 86 4.44 1.61 14.05
N GLN A 87 5.02 1.02 15.10
CA GLN A 87 4.90 1.45 16.49
C GLN A 87 6.15 2.16 17.01
N TYR A 88 7.15 2.44 16.16
CA TYR A 88 8.36 3.14 16.56
C TYR A 88 8.06 4.55 17.05
N HIS A 89 8.84 5.00 18.03
CA HIS A 89 8.57 6.23 18.78
C HIS A 89 8.38 7.48 17.90
N ASP A 90 9.10 7.56 16.78
CA ASP A 90 9.04 8.68 15.84
C ASP A 90 7.75 8.70 15.01
N ILE A 91 7.18 7.53 14.72
CA ILE A 91 6.04 7.42 13.78
C ILE A 91 4.74 6.91 14.43
N LYS A 92 4.80 6.41 15.67
CA LYS A 92 3.63 5.87 16.40
C LYS A 92 2.49 6.89 16.59
N GLY A 93 2.81 8.18 16.57
CA GLY A 93 1.82 9.25 16.69
C GLY A 93 1.12 9.62 15.37
N VAL A 94 1.73 9.28 14.23
CA VAL A 94 1.25 9.68 12.89
C VAL A 94 0.66 8.52 12.11
N VAL A 95 1.22 7.31 12.21
CA VAL A 95 0.76 6.12 11.49
C VAL A 95 -0.72 5.80 11.79
N PRO A 96 -1.19 5.79 13.07
CA PRO A 96 -2.60 5.54 13.35
C PRO A 96 -3.53 6.60 12.75
N LYS A 97 -3.09 7.86 12.68
CA LYS A 97 -3.87 8.95 12.07
C LYS A 97 -4.00 8.76 10.57
N LEU A 98 -2.93 8.35 9.89
CA LEU A 98 -2.97 8.02 8.45
C LEU A 98 -3.96 6.88 8.20
N PHE A 99 -3.92 5.81 9.00
CA PHE A 99 -4.85 4.70 8.83
C PHE A 99 -6.31 5.05 9.14
N ALA A 100 -6.55 5.98 10.06
CA ALA A 100 -7.89 6.48 10.35
C ALA A 100 -8.48 7.34 9.20
N GLU A 101 -7.64 8.14 8.51
CA GLU A 101 -8.09 8.98 7.39
C GLU A 101 -8.30 8.21 6.08
N TYR A 102 -7.60 7.08 5.91
CA TYR A 102 -7.54 6.31 4.68
C TYR A 102 -8.02 4.87 4.90
N SER A 103 -9.32 4.65 4.69
CA SER A 103 -9.93 3.31 4.83
C SER A 103 -9.21 2.27 3.94
N GLY A 104 -8.82 1.13 4.54
CA GLY A 104 -8.11 0.04 3.85
C GLY A 104 -6.60 0.23 3.70
N LEU A 105 -6.05 1.40 4.08
CA LEU A 105 -4.62 1.68 3.98
C LEU A 105 -3.80 0.78 4.90
N GLU A 106 -4.26 0.57 6.14
CA GLU A 106 -3.57 -0.31 7.10
C GLU A 106 -3.39 -1.72 6.55
N SER A 107 -4.46 -2.32 6.01
CA SER A 107 -4.41 -3.67 5.44
C SER A 107 -3.49 -3.73 4.23
N PHE A 108 -3.47 -2.70 3.39
CA PHE A 108 -2.54 -2.59 2.27
C PHE A 108 -1.09 -2.48 2.73
N THR A 109 -0.81 -1.65 3.74
CA THR A 109 0.52 -1.49 4.34
C THR A 109 1.04 -2.79 4.91
N LYS A 110 0.25 -3.46 5.77
CA LYS A 110 0.64 -4.75 6.38
C LYS A 110 0.90 -5.82 5.32
N LYS A 111 0.05 -5.89 4.29
CA LYS A 111 0.27 -6.80 3.15
C LYS A 111 1.61 -6.55 2.46
N LYS A 112 1.99 -5.30 2.23
CA LYS A 112 3.26 -4.95 1.58
C LYS A 112 4.47 -5.19 2.46
N ILE A 113 4.39 -4.85 3.75
CA ILE A 113 5.43 -5.20 4.73
C ILE A 113 5.69 -6.70 4.70
N LYS A 114 4.64 -7.51 4.84
CA LYS A 114 4.77 -8.97 4.80
C LYS A 114 5.41 -9.47 3.50
N GLU A 115 4.95 -8.97 2.34
CA GLU A 115 5.54 -9.33 1.04
C GLU A 115 7.04 -9.04 0.97
N TYR A 116 7.48 -7.91 1.54
CA TYR A 116 8.89 -7.53 1.56
C TYR A 116 9.70 -8.32 2.61
N GLN A 117 9.13 -8.64 3.77
CA GLN A 117 9.74 -9.53 4.75
C GLN A 117 9.95 -10.94 4.18
N ASP A 118 8.94 -11.49 3.49
CA ASP A 118 8.99 -12.81 2.87
C ASP A 118 10.09 -12.89 1.79
N LYS A 119 10.46 -11.75 1.18
CA LYS A 119 11.56 -11.60 0.22
C LYS A 119 12.92 -11.29 0.87
N GLY A 120 12.97 -11.18 2.19
CA GLY A 120 14.15 -10.78 2.95
C GLY A 120 14.65 -9.39 2.56
N CYS A 121 13.73 -8.43 2.38
CA CYS A 121 14.08 -7.08 1.99
C CYS A 121 14.60 -6.26 3.17
N LYS A 122 15.62 -5.43 2.91
CA LYS A 122 16.23 -4.49 3.86
C LYS A 122 16.19 -3.08 3.31
N TYR A 123 16.06 -2.11 4.21
CA TYR A 123 16.00 -0.68 3.87
C TYR A 123 17.35 -0.03 4.14
N GLU A 124 17.81 0.81 3.22
CA GLU A 124 19.07 1.54 3.32
C GLU A 124 18.88 2.98 2.86
N ASP A 125 19.52 3.91 3.58
CA ASP A 125 19.70 5.28 3.13
C ASP A 125 21.04 5.39 2.39
N LYS A 126 21.01 5.95 1.19
CA LYS A 126 22.18 6.14 0.34
C LYS A 126 22.38 7.60 0.02
N GLN A 127 23.63 7.93 -0.28
CA GLN A 127 24.03 9.25 -0.70
C GLN A 127 24.84 9.15 -2.00
N GLU A 128 24.59 10.07 -2.92
CA GLU A 128 25.42 10.24 -4.12
C GLU A 128 25.90 11.70 -4.20
N GLN A 129 27.09 11.89 -4.75
CA GLN A 129 27.63 13.22 -4.96
C GLN A 129 26.91 13.88 -6.14
N LYS A 130 26.42 15.12 -5.94
CA LYS A 130 25.88 15.95 -7.03
C LYS A 130 27.03 16.59 -7.81
N GLU A 131 26.88 16.77 -9.12
CA GLU A 131 27.78 17.62 -9.90
C GLU A 131 27.77 19.06 -9.35
N GLY A 132 28.95 19.63 -9.11
CA GLY A 132 29.13 20.94 -8.50
C GLY A 132 29.53 20.86 -7.02
N SER A 133 28.55 20.79 -6.12
CA SER A 133 28.78 20.57 -4.68
C SER A 133 27.48 20.12 -3.98
N GLY A 134 27.58 19.10 -3.12
CA GLY A 134 26.47 18.56 -2.32
C GLY A 134 26.24 17.06 -2.50
N PHE A 135 25.34 16.52 -1.68
CA PHE A 135 24.91 15.12 -1.72
C PHE A 135 23.41 15.03 -1.96
N ASN A 136 22.97 14.08 -2.79
CA ASN A 136 21.59 13.63 -2.84
C ASN A 136 21.42 12.45 -1.89
N LEU A 137 20.58 12.61 -0.87
CA LEU A 137 20.11 11.48 -0.06
C LEU A 137 18.95 10.79 -0.78
N TYR A 138 18.96 9.48 -0.82
CA TYR A 138 17.89 8.67 -1.39
C TYR A 138 17.73 7.34 -0.65
N HIS A 139 16.50 6.86 -0.62
CA HIS A 139 16.10 5.64 0.05
C HIS A 139 16.02 4.49 -0.96
N VAL A 140 16.57 3.34 -0.56
CA VAL A 140 16.47 2.09 -1.31
C VAL A 140 16.06 0.95 -0.41
N MET A 141 15.44 -0.05 -1.01
CA MET A 141 15.14 -1.33 -0.43
C MET A 141 15.73 -2.41 -1.33
N THR A 142 16.53 -3.29 -0.76
CA THR A 142 17.19 -4.40 -1.45
C THR A 142 16.64 -5.71 -0.92
N CYS A 143 16.34 -6.67 -1.80
CA CYS A 143 15.73 -7.95 -1.41
C CYS A 143 16.65 -9.13 -1.75
N THR A 144 16.68 -10.13 -0.87
CA THR A 144 17.50 -11.34 -1.07
C THR A 144 16.90 -12.30 -2.10
N VAL A 145 15.58 -12.29 -2.27
CA VAL A 145 14.86 -13.16 -3.21
C VAL A 145 14.09 -12.31 -4.21
N GLY A 146 14.33 -12.55 -5.50
CA GLY A 146 13.66 -11.86 -6.59
C GLY A 146 13.97 -10.37 -6.63
N SER A 147 15.24 -10.02 -6.90
CA SER A 147 15.67 -8.64 -7.18
C SER A 147 14.62 -7.90 -8.02
N PRO A 148 14.34 -6.62 -7.69
CA PRO A 148 13.24 -5.86 -8.28
C PRO A 148 13.29 -5.78 -9.81
#